data_AF-A0A3C1Q3N1-F1
#
_entry.id   AF-A0A3C1Q3N1-F1
#
_cell.length_a   1.000
_cell.length_b   1.000
_cell.length_c   1.000
_cell.angle_alpha   90.00
_cell.angle_beta   90.00
_cell.angle_gamma   90.00
#
_symmetry.space_group_name_H-M   'P 1'
#
loop_
_entity.id
_entity.type
_entity.pdbx_description
1 polymer ?
#
loop_
_entity_poly.entity_id
_entity_poly.type
_entity_poly.pdbx_seq_one_letter_code
_entity_poly.pdbx_strand_id
1 'polypeptide(L)'
;MKAHNVRHAIKGFALIATISVLLLLTMVAVAFLSLSALTVKTSRFEWAQEEARANARLGLMIAIGELQRDLGPDQRIAVSASLLDSNPDTLAIEGVNNEQWMGVVSSRFDQNQNGSPFTRDMDDGGLQDARNGTNFRIRDQVTNYLVSGNEGGRDKMRGARQYQDALTENLPLGQDVVEIVSRGSVRNPRDFVRVRKVVTEKLRLTPDGRTEIRPNGGYAWWVQSNNQKAHVGRPDTHRNSAIDHNNGTGMQRMLHPQDAEPFVIEGIAQGQDNRDTRVLTPKTFTIISESNRIGVLNNFHAMTSFSSSVICNVRDGGLKKNLSAFLHNSDNGQAPEIRDLNDPSRPCYIGVSPNDFLIGPPNERYAAIRDVDFNDTQLQDIAPTFELL
;
A
#
# COMPACT_ATOMS: atom_id res chain seq x y z
N MET A 1 -20.72 -102.79 -15.94
CA MET A 1 -21.00 -101.62 -15.06
C MET A 1 -20.41 -100.37 -15.70
N LYS A 2 -21.25 -99.44 -16.19
CA LYS A 2 -20.85 -98.09 -16.60
C LYS A 2 -21.84 -97.12 -15.96
N ALA A 3 -21.41 -96.42 -14.92
CA ALA A 3 -22.21 -95.41 -14.25
C ALA A 3 -22.25 -94.14 -15.11
N HIS A 4 -23.44 -93.74 -15.54
CA HIS A 4 -23.64 -92.48 -16.24
C HIS A 4 -23.82 -91.38 -15.17
N ASN A 5 -22.77 -90.57 -14.98
CA ASN A 5 -22.73 -89.54 -13.97
C ASN A 5 -23.36 -88.26 -14.56
N VAL A 6 -24.67 -88.06 -14.35
CA VAL A 6 -25.36 -86.85 -14.78
C VAL A 6 -24.98 -85.71 -13.82
N ARG A 7 -24.04 -84.85 -14.25
CA ARG A 7 -23.70 -83.64 -13.51
C ARG A 7 -24.87 -82.65 -13.60
N HIS A 8 -25.58 -82.44 -12.49
CA HIS A 8 -26.44 -81.28 -12.35
C HIS A 8 -25.59 -80.00 -12.36
N ALA A 9 -25.61 -79.28 -13.48
CA ALA A 9 -25.05 -77.94 -13.55
C ALA A 9 -25.83 -77.03 -12.60
N ILE A 10 -25.15 -76.48 -11.59
CA ILE A 10 -25.73 -75.58 -10.59
C ILE A 10 -26.14 -74.29 -11.30
N LYS A 11 -27.44 -74.15 -11.62
CA LYS A 11 -28.00 -73.00 -12.36
C LYS A 11 -27.92 -71.66 -11.60
N GLY A 12 -27.38 -71.63 -10.37
CA GLY A 12 -27.19 -70.42 -9.57
C GLY A 12 -25.83 -69.73 -9.72
N PHE A 13 -24.77 -70.44 -10.14
CA PHE A 13 -23.41 -69.86 -10.17
C PHE A 13 -23.26 -68.73 -11.19
N ALA A 14 -23.85 -68.88 -12.38
CA ALA A 14 -23.86 -67.83 -13.40
C ALA A 14 -24.64 -66.58 -12.96
N LEU A 15 -25.72 -66.76 -12.19
CA LEU A 15 -26.50 -65.64 -11.66
C LEU A 15 -25.74 -64.88 -10.56
N ILE A 16 -25.10 -65.60 -9.62
CA ILE A 16 -24.29 -64.98 -8.57
C ILE A 16 -23.07 -64.25 -9.19
N ALA A 17 -22.43 -64.84 -10.20
CA ALA A 17 -21.32 -64.22 -10.92
C ALA A 17 -21.76 -62.94 -11.65
N THR A 18 -22.90 -62.96 -12.34
CA THR A 18 -23.42 -61.78 -13.05
C THR A 18 -23.90 -60.68 -12.10
N ILE A 19 -24.57 -61.02 -11.00
CA ILE A 19 -24.95 -60.04 -9.96
C ILE A 19 -23.71 -59.45 -9.28
N SER A 20 -22.69 -60.25 -8.98
CA SER A 20 -21.44 -59.76 -8.39
C SER A 20 -20.68 -58.83 -9.34
N VAL A 21 -20.61 -59.17 -10.63
CA VAL A 21 -19.99 -58.32 -11.67
C VAL A 21 -20.79 -57.05 -11.89
N LEU A 22 -22.13 -57.12 -11.91
CA LEU A 22 -22.99 -55.94 -12.05
C LEU A 22 -22.88 -55.01 -10.82
N LEU A 23 -22.83 -55.58 -9.61
CA LEU A 23 -22.59 -54.81 -8.38
C LEU A 23 -21.21 -54.15 -8.39
N LEU A 24 -20.19 -54.84 -8.86
CA LEU A 24 -18.86 -54.27 -8.98
C LEU A 24 -18.81 -53.15 -10.03
N LEU A 25 -19.43 -53.35 -11.20
CA LEU A 25 -19.54 -52.32 -12.25
C LEU A 25 -20.32 -51.10 -11.78
N THR A 26 -21.44 -51.30 -11.07
CA THR A 26 -22.24 -50.20 -10.54
C THR A 26 -21.48 -49.43 -9.46
N MET A 27 -20.75 -50.13 -8.57
CA MET A 27 -19.90 -49.48 -7.57
C MET A 27 -18.79 -48.63 -8.23
N VAL A 28 -18.13 -49.16 -9.26
CA VAL A 28 -17.11 -48.43 -10.03
C VAL A 28 -17.71 -47.23 -10.75
N ALA A 29 -18.89 -47.38 -11.35
CA ALA A 29 -19.58 -46.28 -12.03
C ALA A 29 -19.94 -45.14 -11.05
N VAL A 30 -20.44 -45.48 -9.86
CA VAL A 30 -20.75 -44.49 -8.81
C VAL A 30 -19.48 -43.80 -8.31
N ALA A 31 -18.38 -44.54 -8.13
CA ALA A 31 -17.09 -43.97 -7.73
C ALA A 31 -16.57 -42.96 -8.76
N PHE A 32 -16.62 -43.29 -10.06
CA PHE A 32 -16.22 -42.36 -11.12
C PHE A 32 -17.14 -41.14 -11.22
N LEU A 33 -18.45 -41.32 -11.06
CA LEU A 33 -19.40 -40.20 -11.03
C LEU A 33 -19.08 -39.24 -9.88
N SER A 34 -18.80 -39.78 -8.69
CA SER A 34 -18.42 -38.99 -7.51
C SER A 34 -17.11 -38.22 -7.73
N LEU A 35 -16.10 -38.87 -8.33
CA LEU A 35 -14.83 -38.23 -8.65
C LEU A 35 -15.01 -37.11 -9.67
N SER A 36 -15.81 -37.34 -10.72
CA SER A 36 -16.13 -36.33 -11.73
C SER A 36 -16.87 -35.12 -11.14
N ALA A 37 -17.84 -35.34 -10.25
CA ALA A 37 -18.53 -34.25 -9.57
C ALA A 37 -17.57 -33.43 -8.69
N LEU A 38 -16.64 -34.09 -8.00
CA LEU A 38 -15.62 -33.43 -7.19
C LEU A 38 -14.65 -32.60 -8.05
N THR A 39 -14.15 -33.15 -9.16
CA THR A 39 -13.23 -32.44 -10.05
C THR A 39 -13.89 -31.23 -10.71
N VAL A 40 -15.17 -31.31 -11.09
CA VAL A 40 -15.93 -30.16 -11.59
C VAL A 40 -16.07 -29.08 -10.51
N LYS A 41 -16.31 -29.47 -9.25
CA LYS A 41 -16.43 -28.53 -8.14
C LYS A 41 -15.09 -27.83 -7.86
N THR A 42 -13.97 -28.56 -7.83
CA THR A 42 -12.63 -27.97 -7.60
C THR A 42 -12.25 -27.04 -8.74
N SER A 43 -12.50 -27.42 -10.00
CA SER A 43 -12.22 -26.57 -11.17
C SER A 43 -13.01 -25.25 -11.14
N ARG A 44 -14.29 -25.28 -10.74
CA ARG A 44 -15.09 -24.05 -10.57
C ARG A 44 -14.53 -23.13 -9.49
N PHE A 45 -14.01 -23.69 -8.40
CA PHE A 45 -13.39 -22.92 -7.33
C PHE A 45 -12.09 -22.26 -7.81
N GLU A 46 -11.23 -23.00 -8.51
CA GLU A 46 -10.00 -22.48 -9.10
C GLU A 46 -10.28 -21.34 -10.08
N TRP A 47 -11.27 -21.48 -10.97
CA TRP A 47 -11.67 -20.40 -11.87
C TRP A 47 -12.15 -19.15 -11.13
N ALA A 48 -12.99 -19.30 -10.11
CA ALA A 48 -13.45 -18.16 -9.32
C ALA A 48 -12.29 -17.48 -8.58
N GLN A 49 -11.31 -18.25 -8.09
CA GLN A 49 -10.12 -17.72 -7.44
C GLN A 49 -9.21 -16.95 -8.42
N GLU A 50 -9.00 -17.48 -9.62
CA GLU A 50 -8.21 -16.79 -10.66
C GLU A 50 -8.91 -15.51 -11.14
N GLU A 51 -10.23 -15.53 -11.29
CA GLU A 51 -10.99 -14.32 -11.61
C GLU A 51 -10.88 -13.27 -10.49
N ALA A 52 -10.99 -13.68 -9.24
CA ALA A 52 -10.80 -12.78 -8.09
C ALA A 52 -9.39 -12.20 -8.03
N ARG A 53 -8.35 -13.01 -8.32
CA ARG A 53 -6.95 -12.54 -8.41
C ARG A 53 -6.74 -11.55 -9.54
N ALA A 54 -7.32 -11.81 -10.71
CA ALA A 54 -7.26 -10.90 -11.85
C ALA A 54 -7.94 -9.55 -11.54
N ASN A 55 -9.11 -9.58 -10.91
CA ASN A 55 -9.82 -8.38 -10.48
C ASN A 55 -9.04 -7.62 -9.40
N ALA A 56 -8.43 -8.32 -8.44
CA ALA A 56 -7.57 -7.70 -7.44
C ALA A 56 -6.32 -7.04 -8.06
N ARG A 57 -5.71 -7.69 -9.07
CA ARG A 57 -4.59 -7.11 -9.82
C ARG A 57 -5.00 -5.86 -10.60
N LEU A 58 -6.18 -5.88 -11.22
CA LEU A 58 -6.76 -4.71 -11.86
C LEU A 58 -6.95 -3.57 -10.85
N GLY A 59 -7.58 -3.86 -9.70
CA GLY A 59 -7.75 -2.88 -8.62
C GLY A 59 -6.43 -2.31 -8.12
N LEU A 60 -5.39 -3.13 -7.97
CA LEU A 60 -4.04 -2.68 -7.61
C LEU A 60 -3.43 -1.75 -8.67
N MET A 61 -3.54 -2.10 -9.96
CA MET A 61 -3.04 -1.25 -11.04
C MET A 61 -3.75 0.10 -11.08
N ILE A 62 -5.08 0.11 -10.85
CA ILE A 62 -5.86 1.34 -10.74
C ILE A 62 -5.41 2.15 -9.53
N ALA A 63 -5.29 1.54 -8.36
CA ALA A 63 -4.84 2.20 -7.13
C ALA A 63 -3.46 2.86 -7.30
N ILE A 64 -2.51 2.17 -7.95
CA ILE A 64 -1.18 2.72 -8.26
C ILE A 64 -1.29 3.88 -9.25
N GLY A 65 -2.14 3.77 -10.27
CA GLY A 65 -2.37 4.85 -11.24
C GLY A 65 -2.97 6.11 -10.59
N GLU A 66 -3.97 5.94 -9.72
CA GLU A 66 -4.57 7.04 -8.95
C GLU A 66 -3.56 7.65 -7.97
N LEU A 67 -2.75 6.82 -7.30
CA LEU A 67 -1.67 7.29 -6.44
C LEU A 67 -0.63 8.12 -7.22
N GLN A 68 -0.16 7.62 -8.36
CA GLN A 68 0.80 8.35 -9.21
C GLN A 68 0.21 9.64 -9.77
N ARG A 69 -1.09 9.66 -10.08
CA ARG A 69 -1.76 10.86 -10.57
C ARG A 69 -1.87 11.93 -9.48
N ASP A 70 -2.31 11.55 -8.28
CA ASP A 70 -2.65 12.52 -7.23
C ASP A 70 -1.47 12.86 -6.31
N LEU A 71 -0.58 11.91 -6.05
CA LEU A 71 0.64 12.08 -5.24
C LEU A 71 1.94 12.11 -6.06
N GLY A 72 1.87 12.04 -7.39
CA GLY A 72 3.04 12.14 -8.27
C GLY A 72 3.72 13.52 -8.23
N PRO A 73 2.98 14.64 -8.28
CA PRO A 73 3.59 15.96 -8.13
C PRO A 73 4.19 16.14 -6.72
N ASP A 74 5.41 16.67 -6.63
CA ASP A 74 6.12 16.90 -5.36
C ASP A 74 5.38 17.82 -4.37
N GLN A 75 4.38 18.57 -4.84
CA GLN A 75 3.56 19.51 -4.07
C GLN A 75 2.28 18.89 -3.49
N ARG A 76 2.34 17.61 -3.15
CA ARG A 76 1.21 16.81 -2.67
C ARG A 76 1.56 16.13 -1.37
N ILE A 77 0.59 16.15 -0.45
CA ILE A 77 0.73 15.59 0.89
C ILE A 77 -0.39 14.57 1.07
N ALA A 78 -0.02 13.34 1.43
CA ALA A 78 -0.95 12.34 1.91
C ALA A 78 -1.35 12.69 3.34
N VAL A 79 -2.65 12.69 3.62
CA VAL A 79 -3.23 12.97 4.93
C VAL A 79 -4.24 11.90 5.32
N SER A 80 -4.38 11.61 6.61
CA SER A 80 -5.45 10.74 7.10
C SER A 80 -6.76 11.53 7.21
N ALA A 81 -7.89 10.89 6.89
CA ALA A 81 -9.22 11.46 7.08
C ALA A 81 -9.54 11.74 8.56
N SER A 82 -8.80 11.12 9.49
CA SER A 82 -8.84 11.45 10.91
C SER A 82 -8.51 12.92 11.22
N LEU A 83 -7.86 13.66 10.30
CA LEU A 83 -7.68 15.12 10.44
C LEU A 83 -9.01 15.90 10.45
N LEU A 84 -10.11 15.27 10.04
CA LEU A 84 -11.44 15.87 10.01
C LEU A 84 -12.21 15.68 11.32
N ASP A 85 -11.53 15.23 12.37
CA ASP A 85 -12.07 15.11 13.71
C ASP A 85 -12.72 16.42 14.17
N SER A 86 -13.94 16.29 14.69
CA SER A 86 -14.67 17.40 15.29
C SER A 86 -14.08 17.88 16.62
N ASN A 87 -13.34 17.03 17.34
CA ASN A 87 -12.78 17.35 18.66
C ASN A 87 -11.31 16.88 18.79
N PRO A 88 -10.35 17.67 18.31
CA PRO A 88 -8.94 17.30 18.30
C PRO A 88 -8.28 17.22 19.69
N ASP A 89 -8.97 17.68 20.75
CA ASP A 89 -8.47 17.63 22.13
C ASP A 89 -8.65 16.24 22.77
N THR A 90 -9.31 15.31 22.08
CA THR A 90 -9.51 13.94 22.53
C THR A 90 -8.77 12.93 21.67
N LEU A 91 -8.45 11.77 22.25
CA LEU A 91 -7.79 10.68 21.52
C LEU A 91 -8.74 9.93 20.57
N ALA A 92 -10.05 10.03 20.80
CA ALA A 92 -11.05 9.35 19.99
C ALA A 92 -11.44 10.25 18.82
N ILE A 93 -11.40 9.71 17.60
CA ILE A 93 -11.81 10.44 16.40
C ILE A 93 -13.34 10.50 16.36
N GLU A 94 -13.88 11.72 16.39
CA GLU A 94 -15.31 11.99 16.43
C GLU A 94 -15.79 12.70 15.15
N GLY A 95 -17.01 12.41 14.72
CA GLY A 95 -17.64 13.08 13.59
C GLY A 95 -17.15 12.66 12.19
N VAL A 96 -16.25 11.67 12.07
CA VAL A 96 -15.76 11.13 10.79
C VAL A 96 -16.28 9.71 10.57
N ASN A 97 -16.99 9.46 9.46
CA ASN A 97 -17.51 8.12 9.15
C ASN A 97 -16.42 7.14 8.71
N ASN A 98 -15.44 7.60 7.92
CA ASN A 98 -14.37 6.77 7.36
C ASN A 98 -12.99 7.33 7.73
N GLU A 99 -12.65 7.29 9.01
CA GLU A 99 -11.43 7.87 9.59
C GLU A 99 -10.10 7.36 8.97
N GLN A 100 -10.08 6.12 8.47
CA GLN A 100 -8.87 5.46 7.94
C GLN A 100 -8.64 5.73 6.43
N TRP A 101 -9.50 6.50 5.77
CA TRP A 101 -9.29 6.86 4.37
C TRP A 101 -8.14 7.85 4.22
N MET A 102 -7.34 7.69 3.18
CA MET A 102 -6.23 8.59 2.91
C MET A 102 -6.67 9.66 1.90
N GLY A 103 -6.60 10.92 2.32
CA GLY A 103 -6.81 12.08 1.48
C GLY A 103 -5.51 12.62 0.89
N VAL A 104 -5.63 13.38 -0.18
CA VAL A 104 -4.53 14.12 -0.80
C VAL A 104 -4.81 15.61 -0.72
N VAL A 105 -3.85 16.39 -0.23
CA VAL A 105 -3.91 17.85 -0.17
C VAL A 105 -2.69 18.46 -0.88
N SER A 106 -2.80 19.71 -1.32
CA SER A 106 -1.62 20.43 -1.82
C SER A 106 -0.80 21.02 -0.67
N SER A 107 0.52 21.01 -0.81
CA SER A 107 1.44 21.72 0.09
C SER A 107 1.47 23.24 -0.15
N ARG A 108 0.96 23.71 -1.30
CA ARG A 108 0.88 25.12 -1.67
C ARG A 108 -0.46 25.70 -1.20
N PHE A 109 -0.41 26.89 -0.61
CA PHE A 109 -1.59 27.64 -0.23
C PHE A 109 -1.92 28.69 -1.31
N ASP A 110 -2.78 28.32 -2.26
CA ASP A 110 -3.07 29.13 -3.46
C ASP A 110 -3.85 30.42 -3.18
N GLN A 111 -4.44 30.55 -2.00
CA GLN A 111 -5.14 31.78 -1.59
C GLN A 111 -4.16 32.92 -1.24
N ASN A 112 -2.86 32.63 -1.17
CA ASN A 112 -1.82 33.62 -0.94
C ASN A 112 -0.80 33.59 -2.09
N GLN A 113 -0.37 34.78 -2.55
CA GLN A 113 0.54 34.89 -3.69
C GLN A 113 1.90 34.22 -3.45
N ASN A 114 2.36 34.20 -2.19
CA ASN A 114 3.61 33.54 -1.80
C ASN A 114 3.49 32.00 -1.69
N GLY A 115 2.30 31.43 -1.92
CA GLY A 115 2.03 30.00 -1.82
C GLY A 115 2.12 29.43 -0.40
N SER A 116 2.18 30.29 0.63
CA SER A 116 2.31 29.94 2.04
C SER A 116 1.13 30.52 2.83
N PRO A 117 0.58 29.79 3.82
CA PRO A 117 -0.42 30.37 4.70
C PRO A 117 0.16 31.48 5.58
N PHE A 118 1.49 31.55 5.73
CA PHE A 118 2.16 32.58 6.51
C PHE A 118 2.83 33.62 5.62
N THR A 119 2.63 34.89 5.95
CA THR A 119 3.33 36.06 5.39
C THR A 119 4.13 36.74 6.49
N ARG A 120 5.37 37.09 6.18
CA ARG A 120 6.18 37.90 7.08
C ARG A 120 6.01 39.36 6.70
N ASP A 121 5.60 40.17 7.67
CA ASP A 121 5.59 41.62 7.55
C ASP A 121 6.96 42.15 8.02
N MET A 122 7.67 42.85 7.15
CA MET A 122 8.99 43.41 7.46
C MET A 122 8.89 44.75 8.21
N ASP A 123 7.77 45.45 8.07
CA ASP A 123 7.56 46.79 8.64
C ASP A 123 6.90 46.71 10.02
N ASP A 124 5.91 45.81 10.18
CA ASP A 124 5.15 45.65 11.42
C ASP A 124 5.70 44.53 12.33
N GLY A 125 6.73 43.81 11.88
CA GLY A 125 7.46 42.80 12.64
C GLY A 125 6.58 41.62 13.08
N GLY A 126 6.37 40.64 12.21
CA GLY A 126 5.63 39.44 12.62
C GLY A 126 5.38 38.43 11.52
N LEU A 127 4.97 37.22 11.92
CA LEU A 127 4.37 36.23 11.04
C LEU A 127 2.85 36.40 11.12
N GLN A 128 2.24 36.86 10.04
CA GLN A 128 0.78 36.89 9.89
C GLN A 128 0.32 35.58 9.25
N ASP A 129 -0.74 34.99 9.79
CA ASP A 129 -1.40 33.82 9.19
C ASP A 129 -2.57 34.29 8.34
N ALA A 130 -2.46 34.13 7.02
CA ALA A 130 -3.47 34.49 6.05
C ALA A 130 -4.78 33.69 6.18
N ARG A 131 -4.77 32.59 6.95
CA ARG A 131 -5.98 31.82 7.27
C ARG A 131 -6.75 32.42 8.43
N ASN A 132 -6.11 33.23 9.27
CA ASN A 132 -6.75 33.82 10.43
C ASN A 132 -7.88 34.78 10.00
N GLY A 133 -9.05 34.67 10.63
CA GLY A 133 -10.24 35.43 10.25
C GLY A 133 -10.94 34.97 8.96
N THR A 134 -10.48 33.89 8.33
CA THR A 134 -11.12 33.28 7.14
C THR A 134 -11.94 32.04 7.52
N ASN A 135 -12.80 31.58 6.62
CA ASN A 135 -13.52 30.30 6.75
C ASN A 135 -12.66 29.09 6.32
N PHE A 136 -11.33 29.14 6.50
CA PHE A 136 -10.44 28.06 6.09
C PHE A 136 -10.80 26.74 6.77
N ARG A 137 -11.04 25.71 5.97
CA ARG A 137 -11.27 24.34 6.42
C ARG A 137 -10.36 23.40 5.64
N ILE A 138 -9.61 22.56 6.34
CA ILE A 138 -8.76 21.55 5.70
C ILE A 138 -9.58 20.59 4.81
N ARG A 139 -10.84 20.32 5.21
CA ARG A 139 -12.01 19.98 4.37
C ARG A 139 -11.79 20.26 2.89
N ASP A 140 -11.86 21.54 2.61
CA ASP A 140 -12.03 22.04 1.26
C ASP A 140 -10.72 21.94 0.44
N GLN A 141 -9.61 21.62 1.10
CA GLN A 141 -8.30 21.42 0.49
C GLN A 141 -8.04 19.96 0.10
N VAL A 142 -8.87 19.00 0.52
CA VAL A 142 -8.75 17.59 0.12
C VAL A 142 -9.20 17.44 -1.33
N THR A 143 -8.25 17.12 -2.21
CA THR A 143 -8.49 16.95 -3.66
C THR A 143 -9.14 15.61 -3.98
N ASN A 144 -8.67 14.54 -3.34
CA ASN A 144 -9.18 13.18 -3.53
C ASN A 144 -8.98 12.32 -2.27
N TYR A 145 -9.83 11.30 -2.08
CA TYR A 145 -9.59 10.18 -1.18
C TYR A 145 -9.25 8.93 -2.00
N LEU A 146 -8.14 8.27 -1.67
CA LEU A 146 -7.62 7.10 -2.39
C LEU A 146 -8.35 5.81 -1.98
N VAL A 147 -9.58 5.67 -2.51
CA VAL A 147 -10.47 4.53 -2.35
C VAL A 147 -11.18 4.18 -3.65
N SER A 148 -11.58 2.92 -3.80
CA SER A 148 -12.37 2.49 -4.95
C SER A 148 -13.73 3.19 -5.03
N GLY A 149 -14.11 3.57 -6.24
CA GLY A 149 -15.27 4.40 -6.53
C GLY A 149 -14.98 5.91 -6.49
N ASN A 150 -13.77 6.36 -6.17
CA ASN A 150 -13.31 7.76 -6.31
C ASN A 150 -12.28 7.92 -7.44
N GLU A 151 -12.25 6.98 -8.39
CA GLU A 151 -11.28 7.00 -9.48
C GLU A 151 -11.40 8.30 -10.30
N GLY A 152 -10.28 9.02 -10.36
CA GLY A 152 -10.13 10.25 -11.08
C GLY A 152 -10.45 11.53 -10.32
N GLY A 153 -10.78 11.43 -9.03
CA GLY A 153 -10.91 12.53 -8.09
C GLY A 153 -12.16 13.38 -8.26
N ARG A 154 -12.27 14.42 -7.42
CA ARG A 154 -13.46 15.29 -7.33
C ARG A 154 -13.81 15.97 -8.66
N ASP A 155 -12.82 16.27 -9.50
CA ASP A 155 -13.03 16.96 -10.77
C ASP A 155 -13.71 16.11 -11.84
N LYS A 156 -13.38 14.81 -11.91
CA LYS A 156 -13.94 13.88 -12.90
C LYS A 156 -15.24 13.22 -12.43
N MET A 157 -15.48 13.19 -11.13
CA MET A 157 -16.67 12.60 -10.53
C MET A 157 -17.81 13.61 -10.50
N ARG A 158 -18.40 13.87 -11.68
CA ARG A 158 -19.60 14.70 -11.86
C ARG A 158 -20.72 13.87 -12.49
N GLY A 159 -21.95 13.97 -11.96
CA GLY A 159 -23.13 13.28 -12.49
C GLY A 159 -23.47 11.97 -11.78
N ALA A 160 -23.67 10.87 -12.52
CA ALA A 160 -24.21 9.60 -12.02
C ALA A 160 -23.30 8.86 -11.02
N ARG A 161 -22.01 9.20 -10.95
CA ARG A 161 -21.07 8.74 -9.92
C ARG A 161 -20.74 9.93 -9.02
N GLN A 162 -21.28 9.92 -7.81
CA GLN A 162 -21.01 10.95 -6.81
C GLN A 162 -19.67 10.67 -6.12
N TYR A 163 -18.87 11.72 -5.97
CA TYR A 163 -17.63 11.67 -5.21
C TYR A 163 -17.92 11.30 -3.74
N GLN A 164 -17.20 10.32 -3.21
CA GLN A 164 -17.35 9.84 -1.84
C GLN A 164 -16.48 10.69 -0.91
N ASP A 165 -17.09 11.32 0.10
CA ASP A 165 -16.39 12.09 1.13
C ASP A 165 -16.25 11.27 2.42
N ALA A 166 -15.04 11.14 2.93
CA ALA A 166 -14.74 10.34 4.12
C ALA A 166 -15.58 10.74 5.36
N LEU A 167 -15.98 12.01 5.47
CA LEU A 167 -16.79 12.46 6.60
C LEU A 167 -18.24 11.98 6.52
N THR A 168 -18.90 12.18 5.38
CA THR A 168 -20.36 12.01 5.24
C THR A 168 -20.75 10.68 4.61
N GLU A 169 -19.86 10.06 3.85
CA GLU A 169 -20.16 8.82 3.14
C GLU A 169 -20.48 7.72 4.13
N ASN A 170 -21.64 7.10 3.96
CA ASN A 170 -22.06 5.95 4.74
C ASN A 170 -22.10 4.73 3.83
N LEU A 171 -21.29 3.72 4.15
CA LEU A 171 -21.16 2.49 3.39
C LEU A 171 -21.75 1.31 4.20
N PRO A 172 -23.08 1.11 4.16
CA PRO A 172 -23.70 -0.05 4.79
C PRO A 172 -23.22 -1.34 4.10
N LEU A 173 -23.10 -2.43 4.87
CA LEU A 173 -22.81 -3.74 4.29
C LEU A 173 -23.91 -4.12 3.29
N GLY A 174 -23.51 -4.45 2.08
CA GLY A 174 -24.40 -4.78 0.98
C GLY A 174 -23.62 -5.41 -0.19
N GLN A 175 -24.28 -5.58 -1.33
CA GLN A 175 -23.63 -6.18 -2.49
C GLN A 175 -22.54 -5.27 -3.10
N ASP A 176 -22.63 -3.96 -2.91
CA ASP A 176 -21.77 -2.96 -3.56
C ASP A 176 -20.66 -2.42 -2.64
N VAL A 177 -20.51 -2.98 -1.45
CA VAL A 177 -19.52 -2.55 -0.46
C VAL A 177 -18.71 -3.76 -0.01
N VAL A 178 -17.39 -3.60 0.10
CA VAL A 178 -16.47 -4.63 0.58
C VAL A 178 -15.68 -4.09 1.77
N GLU A 179 -15.53 -4.91 2.81
CA GLU A 179 -14.63 -4.64 3.93
C GLU A 179 -13.24 -5.16 3.56
N ILE A 180 -12.32 -4.24 3.24
CA ILE A 180 -10.93 -4.57 2.87
C ILE A 180 -10.11 -4.88 4.11
N VAL A 181 -10.32 -4.09 5.17
CA VAL A 181 -9.78 -4.34 6.50
C VAL A 181 -10.93 -4.70 7.41
N SER A 182 -10.88 -5.88 8.02
CA SER A 182 -11.98 -6.43 8.81
C SER A 182 -11.44 -7.35 9.92
N ARG A 183 -12.32 -8.23 10.43
CA ARG A 183 -11.99 -9.19 11.49
C ARG A 183 -10.78 -10.05 11.09
N GLY A 184 -9.73 -9.96 11.89
CA GLY A 184 -8.46 -10.67 11.67
C GLY A 184 -7.28 -9.74 11.38
N SER A 185 -7.55 -8.54 10.87
CA SER A 185 -6.55 -7.45 10.76
C SER A 185 -6.68 -6.43 11.87
N VAL A 186 -7.92 -6.15 12.27
CA VAL A 186 -8.26 -5.20 13.34
C VAL A 186 -9.26 -5.81 14.32
N ARG A 187 -9.30 -5.28 15.54
CA ARG A 187 -10.20 -5.75 16.59
C ARG A 187 -11.49 -4.92 16.69
N ASN A 188 -11.38 -3.60 16.64
CA ASN A 188 -12.51 -2.69 16.80
C ASN A 188 -13.27 -2.56 15.46
N PRO A 189 -14.60 -2.72 15.42
CA PRO A 189 -15.39 -2.46 14.21
C PRO A 189 -15.26 -1.04 13.66
N ARG A 190 -14.88 -0.05 14.48
CA ARG A 190 -14.60 1.32 14.01
C ARG A 190 -13.38 1.41 13.10
N ASP A 191 -12.41 0.51 13.28
CA ASP A 191 -11.19 0.45 12.49
C ASP A 191 -11.40 -0.32 11.16
N PHE A 192 -12.62 -0.78 10.88
CA PHE A 192 -12.89 -1.51 9.64
C PHE A 192 -12.83 -0.54 8.46
N VAL A 193 -12.13 -0.93 7.40
CA VAL A 193 -12.05 -0.14 6.18
C VAL A 193 -13.03 -0.68 5.17
N ARG A 194 -14.07 0.10 4.90
CA ARG A 194 -15.08 -0.18 3.90
C ARG A 194 -14.86 0.69 2.68
N VAL A 195 -15.05 0.10 1.50
CA VAL A 195 -14.98 0.80 0.21
C VAL A 195 -16.03 0.25 -0.74
N ARG A 196 -16.39 1.03 -1.77
CA ARG A 196 -17.29 0.56 -2.82
C ARG A 196 -16.62 -0.46 -3.71
N LYS A 197 -17.36 -1.52 -4.05
CA LYS A 197 -16.99 -2.50 -5.05
C LYS A 197 -17.35 -1.96 -6.43
N VAL A 198 -16.35 -1.70 -7.25
CA VAL A 198 -16.55 -1.28 -8.63
C VAL A 198 -16.72 -2.53 -9.49
N VAL A 199 -17.90 -2.69 -10.08
CA VAL A 199 -18.23 -3.81 -10.95
C VAL A 199 -17.54 -3.62 -12.30
N THR A 200 -16.86 -4.66 -12.77
CA THR A 200 -16.30 -4.71 -14.11
C THR A 200 -17.33 -5.28 -15.06
N GLU A 201 -17.44 -4.70 -16.25
CA GLU A 201 -18.39 -5.10 -17.26
C GLU A 201 -17.68 -5.76 -18.43
N LYS A 202 -18.24 -6.86 -18.96
CA LYS A 202 -17.71 -7.52 -20.14
C LYS A 202 -18.79 -7.60 -21.22
N LEU A 203 -18.43 -7.18 -22.42
CA LEU A 203 -19.23 -7.38 -23.61
C LEU A 203 -19.26 -8.88 -23.93
N ARG A 204 -20.45 -9.47 -23.99
CA ARG A 204 -20.67 -10.83 -24.49
C ARG A 204 -21.61 -10.78 -25.69
N LEU A 205 -21.30 -11.57 -26.71
CA LEU A 205 -22.28 -11.87 -27.76
C LEU A 205 -23.29 -12.87 -27.21
N THR A 206 -24.57 -12.53 -27.30
CA THR A 206 -25.67 -13.48 -27.09
C THR A 206 -25.76 -14.44 -28.28
N PRO A 207 -26.41 -15.61 -28.11
CA PRO A 207 -26.66 -16.54 -29.21
C PRO A 207 -27.40 -15.90 -30.40
N ASP A 208 -28.14 -14.81 -30.16
CA ASP A 208 -28.89 -14.06 -31.17
C ASP A 208 -28.04 -13.00 -31.90
N GLY A 209 -26.72 -12.97 -31.68
CA GLY A 209 -25.79 -12.05 -32.34
C GLY A 209 -25.80 -10.62 -31.79
N ARG A 210 -26.51 -10.35 -30.69
CA ARG A 210 -26.52 -9.05 -30.01
C ARG A 210 -25.42 -8.97 -28.96
N THR A 211 -24.82 -7.80 -28.79
CA THR A 211 -23.88 -7.56 -27.70
C THR A 211 -24.65 -7.16 -26.44
N GLU A 212 -24.51 -7.94 -25.38
CA GLU A 212 -25.04 -7.62 -24.05
C GLU A 212 -23.87 -7.34 -23.11
N ILE A 213 -23.99 -6.24 -22.35
CA ILE A 213 -23.04 -5.91 -21.29
C ILE A 213 -23.49 -6.67 -20.05
N ARG A 214 -22.65 -7.59 -19.57
CA ARG A 214 -22.91 -8.30 -18.32
C ARG A 214 -21.85 -7.98 -17.26
N PRO A 215 -22.24 -7.91 -15.98
CA PRO A 215 -21.28 -7.88 -14.87
C PRO A 215 -20.33 -9.07 -14.96
N ASN A 216 -19.04 -8.80 -14.89
CA ASN A 216 -17.95 -9.77 -14.98
C ASN A 216 -16.95 -9.48 -13.86
N GLY A 217 -17.37 -9.81 -12.63
CA GLY A 217 -16.59 -9.58 -11.43
C GLY A 217 -16.61 -8.11 -10.95
N GLY A 218 -15.70 -7.79 -10.06
CA GLY A 218 -15.52 -6.45 -9.55
C GLY A 218 -14.25 -6.34 -8.70
N TYR A 219 -13.76 -5.13 -8.54
CA TYR A 219 -12.58 -4.83 -7.75
C TYR A 219 -12.92 -3.79 -6.68
N ALA A 220 -12.11 -3.78 -5.63
CA ALA A 220 -12.18 -2.83 -4.55
C ALA A 220 -10.75 -2.61 -4.03
N TRP A 221 -10.42 -1.38 -3.69
CA TRP A 221 -9.07 -1.02 -3.25
C TRP A 221 -9.13 0.15 -2.28
N TRP A 222 -8.13 0.20 -1.41
CA TRP A 222 -7.89 1.30 -0.48
C TRP A 222 -6.39 1.44 -0.31
N VAL A 223 -5.92 2.68 -0.22
CA VAL A 223 -4.52 2.97 0.05
C VAL A 223 -4.42 3.69 1.39
N GLN A 224 -3.49 3.23 2.22
CA GLN A 224 -3.06 3.95 3.41
C GLN A 224 -1.59 4.31 3.29
N SER A 225 -1.20 5.45 3.86
CA SER A 225 0.20 5.81 3.92
C SER A 225 0.91 5.19 5.14
N ASN A 226 2.07 4.59 4.91
CA ASN A 226 2.90 4.07 6.00
C ASN A 226 3.77 5.16 6.66
N ASN A 227 3.97 6.31 6.01
CA ASN A 227 4.76 7.40 6.59
C ASN A 227 4.07 8.11 7.78
N GLN A 228 2.76 7.89 7.96
CA GLN A 228 1.97 8.40 9.08
C GLN A 228 1.93 7.42 10.26
N LYS A 229 2.53 6.22 10.12
CA LYS A 229 2.53 5.16 11.13
C LYS A 229 3.84 5.17 11.90
N ALA A 230 3.78 4.75 13.16
CA ALA A 230 4.93 4.49 14.00
C ALA A 230 5.75 3.32 13.45
N HIS A 231 7.03 3.56 13.17
CA HIS A 231 7.95 2.51 12.75
C HIS A 231 8.37 1.66 13.96
N VAL A 232 8.05 0.36 13.95
CA VAL A 232 8.35 -0.58 15.06
C VAL A 232 9.39 -1.65 14.71
N GLY A 233 9.86 -1.71 13.46
CA GLY A 233 10.71 -2.79 12.96
C GLY A 233 12.23 -2.52 12.96
N ARG A 234 12.66 -1.31 13.34
CA ARG A 234 14.06 -0.85 13.32
C ARG A 234 14.29 -0.02 14.56
N PRO A 235 15.32 -0.28 15.38
CA PRO A 235 15.67 0.58 16.50
C PRO A 235 16.39 1.84 16.02
N ASP A 236 16.19 2.96 16.72
CA ASP A 236 16.95 4.19 16.45
C ASP A 236 18.40 4.03 16.92
N THR A 237 19.35 4.31 16.01
CA THR A 237 20.79 4.21 16.26
C THR A 237 21.28 5.18 17.36
N HIS A 238 20.63 6.34 17.49
CA HIS A 238 20.99 7.37 18.46
C HIS A 238 20.18 7.31 19.74
N ARG A 239 19.34 6.29 19.97
CA ARG A 239 18.43 6.23 21.13
C ARG A 239 19.12 6.38 22.50
N ASN A 240 20.36 5.89 22.60
CA ASN A 240 21.15 5.92 23.84
C ASN A 240 21.99 7.20 23.95
N SER A 241 22.01 8.04 22.91
CA SER A 241 22.65 9.36 22.95
C SER A 241 21.77 10.33 23.73
N ALA A 242 22.33 10.91 24.78
CA ALA A 242 21.69 12.02 25.50
C ALA A 242 21.55 13.21 24.55
N ILE A 243 20.43 13.93 24.67
CA ILE A 243 20.22 15.19 23.93
C ILE A 243 21.01 16.28 24.66
N ASP A 244 22.06 16.79 24.02
CA ASP A 244 22.86 17.91 24.50
C ASP A 244 22.67 19.12 23.58
N HIS A 245 22.05 20.17 24.10
CA HIS A 245 21.79 21.39 23.35
C HIS A 245 23.06 22.24 23.11
N ASN A 246 24.15 22.00 23.84
CA ASN A 246 25.40 22.76 23.68
C ASN A 246 26.24 22.24 22.53
N ASN A 247 26.33 20.90 22.41
CA ASN A 247 27.17 20.24 21.43
C ASN A 247 26.38 19.66 20.24
N GLY A 248 25.04 19.67 20.34
CA GLY A 248 24.15 19.16 19.31
C GLY A 248 24.11 17.63 19.20
N THR A 249 24.69 16.91 20.16
CA THR A 249 24.64 15.45 20.22
C THR A 249 23.23 14.99 20.61
N GLY A 250 22.76 13.90 20.01
CA GLY A 250 21.41 13.37 20.27
C GLY A 250 20.25 14.15 19.64
N MET A 251 20.49 15.33 19.05
CA MET A 251 19.45 16.10 18.33
C MET A 251 18.86 15.33 17.14
N GLN A 252 19.59 14.34 16.61
CA GLN A 252 19.12 13.42 15.56
C GLN A 252 17.82 12.71 15.97
N ARG A 253 17.66 12.37 17.26
CA ARG A 253 16.44 11.73 17.79
C ARG A 253 15.20 12.63 17.68
N MET A 254 15.40 13.95 17.77
CA MET A 254 14.29 14.91 17.66
C MET A 254 13.94 15.23 16.22
N LEU A 255 14.95 15.29 15.35
CA LEU A 255 14.77 15.70 13.96
C LEU A 255 14.37 14.53 13.06
N HIS A 256 14.89 13.33 13.33
CA HIS A 256 14.75 12.14 12.49
C HIS A 256 14.62 10.85 13.31
N PRO A 257 13.59 10.73 14.17
CA PRO A 257 13.35 9.48 14.89
C PRO A 257 13.12 8.34 13.88
N GLN A 258 13.96 7.31 13.96
CA GLN A 258 13.86 6.13 13.08
C GLN A 258 12.91 5.07 13.63
N ASP A 259 12.58 5.17 14.91
CA ASP A 259 11.71 4.26 15.62
C ASP A 259 10.69 5.02 16.45
N ALA A 260 9.61 4.33 16.81
CA ALA A 260 8.77 4.77 17.91
C ALA A 260 9.30 4.18 19.22
N GLU A 261 9.24 4.99 20.28
CA GLU A 261 9.56 4.53 21.62
C GLU A 261 8.64 3.37 22.01
N PRO A 262 9.19 2.24 22.51
CA PRO A 262 8.47 0.97 22.61
C PRO A 262 7.33 0.98 23.62
N PHE A 263 7.40 1.88 24.60
CA PHE A 263 6.42 2.03 25.66
C PHE A 263 5.23 2.93 25.26
N VAL A 264 5.30 3.62 24.12
CA VAL A 264 4.22 4.49 23.63
C VAL A 264 3.08 3.68 23.01
N ILE A 265 3.37 2.47 22.52
CA ILE A 265 2.37 1.60 21.89
C ILE A 265 1.90 0.55 22.90
N GLU A 266 0.67 0.68 23.36
CA GLU A 266 0.09 -0.23 24.32
C GLU A 266 -0.08 -1.65 23.75
N GLY A 267 0.21 -2.65 24.58
CA GLY A 267 -0.08 -4.04 24.28
C GLY A 267 0.98 -4.80 23.48
N ILE A 268 2.09 -4.18 23.06
CA ILE A 268 3.18 -4.87 22.33
C ILE A 268 4.51 -4.97 23.09
N ALA A 269 4.52 -4.58 24.37
CA ALA A 269 5.74 -4.43 25.18
C ALA A 269 6.65 -5.68 25.17
N GLN A 270 6.08 -6.88 25.38
CA GLN A 270 6.85 -8.13 25.42
C GLN A 270 7.59 -8.44 24.11
N GLY A 271 7.06 -7.95 22.97
CA GLY A 271 7.72 -8.15 21.70
C GLY A 271 8.84 -7.15 21.47
N GLN A 272 8.75 -5.98 22.10
CA GLN A 272 9.74 -4.93 22.00
C GLN A 272 11.03 -5.26 22.76
N ASP A 273 10.97 -6.15 23.76
CA ASP A 273 12.14 -6.58 24.55
C ASP A 273 13.32 -7.10 23.70
N ASN A 274 13.04 -7.69 22.52
CA ASN A 274 14.06 -8.24 21.63
C ASN A 274 14.25 -7.44 20.32
N ARG A 275 13.66 -6.25 20.21
CA ARG A 275 13.64 -5.46 18.96
C ARG A 275 15.01 -5.07 18.43
N ASP A 276 16.02 -5.01 19.30
CA ASP A 276 17.38 -4.61 18.93
C ASP A 276 18.16 -5.73 18.25
N THR A 277 17.73 -6.97 18.47
CA THR A 277 18.42 -8.16 17.98
C THR A 277 17.72 -8.78 16.78
N ARG A 278 16.51 -8.31 16.44
CA ARG A 278 15.65 -8.94 15.43
C ARG A 278 14.87 -7.89 14.65
N VAL A 279 14.76 -8.10 13.35
CA VAL A 279 13.79 -7.35 12.52
C VAL A 279 12.40 -7.89 12.81
N LEU A 280 11.59 -7.09 13.50
CA LEU A 280 10.23 -7.45 13.88
C LEU A 280 9.23 -6.88 12.89
N THR A 281 8.27 -7.70 12.46
CA THR A 281 7.09 -7.26 11.70
C THR A 281 5.85 -7.31 12.59
N PRO A 282 4.79 -6.53 12.30
CA PRO A 282 3.51 -6.64 13.01
C PRO A 282 3.01 -8.08 13.14
N LYS A 283 3.20 -8.91 12.10
CA LYS A 283 2.84 -10.34 12.15
C LYS A 283 3.72 -11.12 13.13
N THR A 284 5.01 -10.85 13.19
CA THR A 284 5.92 -11.47 14.17
C THR A 284 5.47 -11.19 15.60
N PHE A 285 5.03 -9.97 15.90
CA PHE A 285 4.50 -9.61 17.23
C PHE A 285 3.31 -10.48 17.64
N THR A 286 2.43 -10.85 16.69
CA THR A 286 1.26 -11.72 16.98
C THR A 286 1.61 -13.13 17.44
N ILE A 287 2.84 -13.60 17.17
CA ILE A 287 3.30 -14.95 17.51
C ILE A 287 3.90 -15.00 18.94
N ILE A 288 4.37 -13.87 19.46
CA ILE A 288 5.11 -13.81 20.73
C ILE A 288 4.20 -14.08 21.93
N SER A 289 3.04 -13.43 21.96
CA SER A 289 2.07 -13.59 23.04
C SER A 289 0.67 -13.13 22.60
N GLU A 290 -0.34 -13.60 23.33
CA GLU A 290 -1.73 -13.20 23.08
C GLU A 290 -1.95 -11.70 23.36
N SER A 291 -1.28 -11.14 24.37
CA SER A 291 -1.31 -9.70 24.64
C SER A 291 -0.77 -8.91 23.44
N ASN A 292 0.35 -9.34 22.86
CA ASN A 292 0.91 -8.73 21.66
C ASN A 292 -0.01 -8.89 20.45
N ARG A 293 -0.64 -10.05 20.27
CA ARG A 293 -1.62 -10.26 19.21
C ARG A 293 -2.75 -9.23 19.31
N ILE A 294 -3.30 -9.04 20.51
CA ILE A 294 -4.33 -8.03 20.76
C ILE A 294 -3.79 -6.61 20.53
N GLY A 295 -2.58 -6.30 21.02
CA GLY A 295 -1.93 -5.01 20.81
C GLY A 295 -1.73 -4.67 19.34
N VAL A 296 -1.29 -5.62 18.51
CA VAL A 296 -1.14 -5.44 17.06
C VAL A 296 -2.49 -5.18 16.40
N LEU A 297 -3.54 -5.93 16.77
CA LEU A 297 -4.88 -5.75 16.20
C LEU A 297 -5.52 -4.40 16.59
N ASN A 298 -5.21 -3.87 17.78
CA ASN A 298 -5.67 -2.56 18.23
C ASN A 298 -4.91 -1.41 17.55
N ASN A 299 -3.65 -1.63 17.16
CA ASN A 299 -2.76 -0.60 16.65
C ASN A 299 -2.42 -0.77 15.16
N PHE A 300 -3.19 -1.56 14.41
CA PHE A 300 -2.94 -1.89 12.99
C PHE A 300 -2.75 -0.65 12.10
N HIS A 301 -3.54 0.40 12.33
CA HIS A 301 -3.44 1.65 11.58
C HIS A 301 -2.35 2.58 12.10
N ALA A 302 -1.83 2.34 13.31
CA ALA A 302 -0.85 3.18 13.98
C ALA A 302 0.59 2.65 13.84
N MET A 303 0.82 1.36 13.53
CA MET A 303 2.16 0.77 13.44
C MET A 303 2.52 0.25 12.04
N THR A 304 3.81 0.31 11.72
CA THR A 304 4.39 -0.31 10.53
C THR A 304 5.81 -0.81 10.79
N SER A 305 6.25 -1.85 10.07
CA SER A 305 7.67 -2.22 9.99
C SER A 305 8.32 -1.74 8.68
N PHE A 306 7.56 -1.03 7.85
CA PHE A 306 7.96 -0.61 6.52
C PHE A 306 7.61 0.85 6.31
N SER A 307 8.49 1.75 6.76
CA SER A 307 8.49 3.15 6.34
C SER A 307 9.91 3.62 6.07
N SER A 308 10.09 4.24 4.91
CA SER A 308 11.30 4.93 4.53
C SER A 308 10.88 6.33 4.08
N SER A 309 11.60 7.35 4.52
CA SER A 309 11.34 8.73 4.14
C SER A 309 12.65 9.44 3.86
N VAL A 310 12.62 10.38 2.94
CA VAL A 310 13.74 11.29 2.68
C VAL A 310 13.29 12.69 3.05
N ILE A 311 14.20 13.51 3.56
CA ILE A 311 13.89 14.87 3.97
C ILE A 311 13.78 15.74 2.71
N CYS A 312 12.56 16.01 2.26
CA CYS A 312 12.28 16.83 1.09
C CYS A 312 11.53 18.12 1.43
N ASN A 313 11.72 19.15 0.60
CA ASN A 313 10.89 20.35 0.62
C ASN A 313 9.66 20.07 -0.24
N VAL A 314 8.57 19.65 0.40
CA VAL A 314 7.31 19.32 -0.27
C VAL A 314 6.65 20.55 -0.91
N ARG A 315 7.05 21.79 -0.59
CA ARG A 315 6.48 23.00 -1.23
C ARG A 315 7.21 23.35 -2.52
N ASP A 316 8.54 23.42 -2.46
CA ASP A 316 9.35 23.92 -3.58
C ASP A 316 10.04 22.78 -4.37
N GLY A 317 9.89 21.54 -3.92
CA GLY A 317 10.60 20.38 -4.46
C GLY A 317 12.03 20.25 -3.91
N GLY A 318 12.66 19.11 -4.17
CA GLY A 318 14.05 18.84 -3.80
C GLY A 318 14.27 18.42 -2.34
N LEU A 319 15.53 18.17 -1.98
CA LEU A 319 15.94 17.66 -0.67
C LEU A 319 16.26 18.81 0.28
N LYS A 320 15.73 18.81 1.51
CA LYS A 320 16.06 19.84 2.53
C LYS A 320 17.47 19.71 3.08
N LYS A 321 18.06 18.51 2.95
CA LYS A 321 19.43 18.24 3.36
C LYS A 321 20.16 17.67 2.17
N ASN A 322 21.34 18.22 1.92
CA ASN A 322 22.22 17.64 0.92
C ASN A 322 22.66 16.25 1.39
N LEU A 323 22.22 15.20 0.69
CA LEU A 323 22.62 13.82 0.96
C LEU A 323 24.08 13.55 0.60
N SER A 324 24.77 14.49 -0.09
CA SER A 324 26.22 14.44 -0.26
C SER A 324 26.93 14.28 1.08
N ALA A 325 26.44 14.90 2.17
CA ALA A 325 27.06 14.69 3.48
C ALA A 325 26.92 13.24 3.97
N PHE A 326 25.84 12.52 3.70
CA PHE A 326 25.71 11.08 4.02
C PHE A 326 26.58 10.22 3.07
N LEU A 327 26.65 10.60 1.79
CA LEU A 327 27.55 9.99 0.81
C LEU A 327 29.03 10.31 1.08
N HIS A 328 29.34 11.34 1.86
CA HIS A 328 30.71 11.74 2.26
C HIS A 328 31.04 11.41 3.72
N ASN A 329 30.05 11.01 4.53
CA ASN A 329 30.27 10.69 5.93
C ASN A 329 30.78 9.25 6.05
N SER A 330 32.02 9.12 6.50
CA SER A 330 32.56 7.84 6.94
C SER A 330 33.44 8.01 8.16
N ASP A 331 33.56 6.91 8.89
CA ASP A 331 34.46 6.69 10.02
C ASP A 331 35.95 6.94 9.73
N ASN A 332 36.37 7.34 8.51
CA ASN A 332 37.77 7.60 8.17
C ASN A 332 37.98 8.62 7.01
N GLY A 333 37.00 9.49 6.73
CA GLY A 333 37.16 10.58 5.74
C GLY A 333 37.17 10.15 4.26
N GLN A 334 36.66 8.96 3.93
CA GLN A 334 36.43 8.49 2.56
C GLN A 334 34.94 8.24 2.32
N ALA A 335 34.36 8.82 1.27
CA ALA A 335 32.94 8.66 0.95
C ALA A 335 32.53 7.16 0.86
N PRO A 336 31.45 6.70 1.53
CA PRO A 336 30.97 5.32 1.43
C PRO A 336 30.72 4.90 -0.02
N GLU A 337 31.49 3.93 -0.48
CA GLU A 337 31.29 3.27 -1.77
C GLU A 337 30.23 2.18 -1.60
N ILE A 338 29.06 2.36 -2.22
CA ILE A 338 28.09 1.26 -2.33
C ILE A 338 28.60 0.35 -3.43
N ARG A 339 29.19 -0.79 -3.04
CA ARG A 339 29.80 -1.73 -3.99
C ARG A 339 28.76 -2.32 -4.94
N ASP A 340 29.18 -2.49 -6.19
CA ASP A 340 28.43 -3.22 -7.20
C ASP A 340 28.21 -4.67 -6.75
N LEU A 341 26.98 -5.17 -6.92
CA LEU A 341 26.70 -6.58 -6.74
C LEU A 341 27.10 -7.30 -8.04
N ASN A 342 28.32 -7.81 -8.09
CA ASN A 342 28.80 -8.50 -9.29
C ASN A 342 28.33 -9.97 -9.31
N ASP A 343 27.19 -10.24 -9.93
CA ASP A 343 26.80 -11.59 -10.36
C ASP A 343 26.36 -11.57 -11.84
N PRO A 344 27.17 -12.10 -12.77
CA PRO A 344 26.86 -12.08 -14.21
C PRO A 344 25.65 -12.95 -14.59
N SER A 345 25.11 -13.76 -13.67
CA SER A 345 23.90 -14.55 -13.89
C SER A 345 22.60 -13.79 -13.59
N ARG A 346 22.68 -12.59 -13.01
CA ARG A 346 21.52 -11.83 -12.54
C ARG A 346 21.66 -10.33 -12.82
N PRO A 347 20.57 -9.63 -13.16
CA PRO A 347 20.57 -8.18 -13.13
C PRO A 347 20.72 -7.72 -11.68
N CYS A 348 21.89 -7.17 -11.37
CA CYS A 348 22.24 -6.75 -10.02
C CYS A 348 22.26 -5.24 -9.89
N TYR A 349 22.20 -4.76 -8.65
CA TYR A 349 22.27 -3.34 -8.35
C TYR A 349 23.66 -2.80 -8.67
N ILE A 350 23.72 -1.82 -9.57
CA ILE A 350 24.93 -1.07 -9.87
C ILE A 350 25.18 -0.15 -8.70
N GLY A 351 26.35 -0.30 -8.08
CA GLY A 351 26.80 0.54 -6.97
C GLY A 351 26.74 2.03 -7.26
N VAL A 352 26.78 2.84 -6.20
CA VAL A 352 26.85 4.31 -6.30
C VAL A 352 28.20 4.77 -5.78
N SER A 353 28.91 5.52 -6.60
CA SER A 353 30.21 6.11 -6.28
C SER A 353 30.07 7.59 -5.89
N PRO A 354 31.05 8.15 -5.16
CA PRO A 354 31.03 9.57 -4.78
C PRO A 354 31.10 10.54 -5.96
N ASN A 355 31.57 10.05 -7.11
CA ASN A 355 31.71 10.83 -8.35
C ASN A 355 30.50 10.66 -9.28
N ASP A 356 29.50 9.86 -8.88
CA ASP A 356 28.31 9.63 -9.67
C ASP A 356 27.37 10.85 -9.59
N PHE A 357 26.74 11.17 -10.72
CA PHE A 357 25.76 12.25 -10.78
C PHE A 357 24.45 11.88 -10.11
N LEU A 358 23.84 12.84 -9.42
CA LEU A 358 22.54 12.69 -8.74
C LEU A 358 21.34 13.05 -9.64
N ILE A 359 21.60 13.58 -10.83
CA ILE A 359 20.59 13.97 -11.83
C ILE A 359 21.09 13.49 -13.20
N GLY A 360 20.28 12.69 -13.90
CA GLY A 360 20.67 12.03 -15.15
C GLY A 360 21.25 10.62 -14.94
N PRO A 361 21.80 9.98 -16.00
CA PRO A 361 22.55 8.74 -15.84
C PRO A 361 23.76 8.98 -14.90
N PRO A 362 23.93 8.22 -13.80
CA PRO A 362 24.94 8.53 -12.78
C PRO A 362 26.39 8.42 -13.28
N ASN A 363 26.65 7.53 -14.24
CA ASN A 363 27.95 7.33 -14.89
C ASN A 363 27.76 6.75 -16.32
N GLU A 364 28.83 6.73 -17.12
CA GLU A 364 28.83 6.22 -18.49
C GLU A 364 28.30 4.79 -18.61
N ARG A 365 28.59 3.93 -17.61
CA ARG A 365 28.12 2.54 -17.59
C ARG A 365 26.60 2.46 -17.44
N TYR A 366 26.00 3.35 -16.65
CA TYR A 366 24.56 3.45 -16.51
C TYR A 366 23.91 4.13 -17.73
N ALA A 367 24.59 5.09 -18.35
CA ALA A 367 24.17 5.74 -19.59
C ALA A 367 24.09 4.72 -20.76
N ALA A 368 25.10 3.85 -20.87
CA ALA A 368 25.17 2.79 -21.87
C ALA A 368 24.04 1.75 -21.74
N ILE A 369 23.58 1.45 -20.52
CA ILE A 369 22.41 0.56 -20.31
C ILE A 369 21.12 1.20 -20.82
N ARG A 370 21.02 2.52 -20.75
CA ARG A 370 19.85 3.29 -21.19
C ARG A 370 19.91 3.73 -22.64
N ASP A 371 21.00 3.40 -23.35
CA ASP A 371 21.27 3.84 -24.72
C ASP A 371 21.26 5.38 -24.85
N VAL A 372 21.84 6.07 -23.86
CA VAL A 372 21.95 7.53 -23.80
C VAL A 372 23.44 7.90 -23.76
N ASP A 373 23.85 8.90 -24.54
CA ASP A 373 25.20 9.48 -24.44
C ASP A 373 25.31 10.25 -23.11
N PHE A 374 26.31 9.90 -22.31
CA PHE A 374 26.55 10.51 -21.01
C PHE A 374 26.82 12.02 -21.12
N ASN A 375 27.48 12.45 -22.19
CA ASN A 375 27.87 13.85 -22.38
C ASN A 375 26.69 14.76 -22.72
N ASP A 376 25.64 14.23 -23.37
CA ASP A 376 24.42 14.98 -23.70
C ASP A 376 23.56 15.30 -22.48
N THR A 377 23.81 14.62 -21.36
CA THR A 377 23.09 14.83 -20.10
C THR A 377 23.77 15.84 -19.18
N GLN A 378 24.96 16.34 -19.54
CA GLN A 378 25.67 17.36 -18.80
C GLN A 378 25.08 18.75 -19.06
N LEU A 379 24.96 19.55 -18.00
CA LEU A 379 24.56 20.95 -18.09
C LEU A 379 25.71 21.73 -18.73
N GLN A 380 25.55 22.16 -19.98
CA GLN A 380 26.56 22.95 -20.69
C GLN A 380 26.48 24.41 -20.22
N ASP A 381 27.63 25.02 -19.93
CA ASP A 381 27.72 26.44 -19.59
C ASP A 381 27.38 27.27 -20.84
N ILE A 382 26.13 27.71 -20.95
CA ILE A 382 25.68 28.67 -21.95
C ILE A 382 25.75 30.05 -21.30
N ALA A 383 26.85 30.77 -21.51
CA ALA A 383 26.94 32.15 -21.05
C ALA A 383 25.84 32.99 -21.73
N PRO A 384 24.98 33.70 -20.99
CA PRO A 384 24.10 34.67 -21.61
C PRO A 384 24.90 35.94 -21.88
N THR A 385 25.18 36.24 -23.15
CA THR A 385 25.64 37.57 -23.56
C THR A 385 24.49 38.56 -23.40
N PHE A 386 24.37 39.13 -22.21
CA PHE A 386 23.62 40.36 -22.02
C PHE A 386 24.54 41.53 -22.34
N GLU A 387 24.38 42.10 -23.53
CA GLU A 387 24.97 43.39 -23.90
C GLU A 387 24.26 44.48 -23.07
N LEU A 388 24.99 45.11 -22.15
CA LEU A 388 24.52 46.29 -21.41
C LEU A 388 24.56 47.49 -22.36
N LEU A 389 23.38 48.01 -22.73
CA LEU A 389 23.22 49.35 -23.31
C LEU A 389 23.17 50.42 -22.21
#